data_AF-A0AAJ1BQB4-F1
#
_entry.id   AF-A0AAJ1BQB4-F1
#
_cell.length_a   1.000
_cell.length_b   1.000
_cell.length_c   1.000
_cell.angle_alpha   90.00
_cell.angle_beta   90.00
_cell.angle_gamma   90.00
#
_symmetry.space_group_name_H-M   'P 1'
#
loop_
_entity.id
_entity.type
_entity.pdbx_description
1 polymer ?
#
loop_
_entity_poly.entity_id
_entity_poly.type
_entity_poly.pdbx_seq_one_letter_code
_entity_poly.pdbx_strand_id
1 'polypeptide(L)'
;MSELWVERHRPQTVGDIKGQRAVVDRLKAYAEMRTFPHLLFAGPPGTGKTTAALALTKDVFGEDYRMNLLEMNASDERKLESIRTKVKQFAKTAPSPGTTFKVIFLDEADALTPDAQGALRRIMEQNSQTCRFILSCNYSSKVIEPIQSRCAVFRFRPIAEDQVLEMINSVAAAEGINLDVEAAEAIAHVSLGDLRKAITSLQVAASLDTNVTRELVYETTATAPPEEL
;
A
#
# COMPACT_ATOMS: atom_id res chain seq x y z
N MET A 1 -1.93 -24.83 2.89
CA MET A 1 -1.18 -23.63 3.34
C MET A 1 -2.22 -22.63 3.77
N SER A 2 -2.27 -22.24 5.05
CA SER A 2 -3.17 -21.16 5.46
C SER A 2 -2.72 -19.87 4.76
N GLU A 3 -3.65 -19.22 4.06
CA GLU A 3 -3.41 -17.95 3.39
C GLU A 3 -3.15 -16.85 4.43
N LEU A 4 -2.26 -15.91 4.13
CA LEU A 4 -2.01 -14.76 4.99
C LEU A 4 -3.25 -13.86 4.98
N TRP A 5 -3.81 -13.56 6.16
CA TRP A 5 -5.02 -12.75 6.27
C TRP A 5 -4.84 -11.35 5.72
N VAL A 6 -3.62 -10.82 5.82
CA VAL A 6 -3.27 -9.50 5.27
C VAL A 6 -3.48 -9.43 3.75
N GLU A 7 -3.25 -10.54 3.04
CA GLU A 7 -3.46 -10.62 1.59
C GLU A 7 -4.93 -10.91 1.26
N ARG A 8 -5.55 -11.83 2.00
CA ARG A 8 -6.95 -12.23 1.81
C ARG A 8 -7.92 -11.06 2.03
N HIS A 9 -7.67 -10.25 3.06
CA HIS A 9 -8.47 -9.07 3.41
C HIS A 9 -7.96 -7.77 2.79
N ARG A 10 -7.04 -7.87 1.82
CA ARG A 10 -6.53 -6.69 1.11
C ARG A 10 -7.66 -6.03 0.31
N PRO A 11 -7.94 -4.73 0.52
CA PRO A 11 -8.88 -3.96 -0.28
C PRO A 11 -8.62 -4.12 -1.80
N GLN A 12 -9.67 -4.39 -2.57
CA GLN A 12 -9.57 -4.65 -4.01
C GLN A 12 -9.86 -3.41 -4.85
N THR A 13 -10.70 -2.50 -4.35
CA THR A 13 -11.02 -1.22 -4.98
C THR A 13 -10.62 -0.06 -4.07
N VAL A 14 -10.50 1.15 -4.62
CA VAL A 14 -10.19 2.35 -3.83
C VAL A 14 -11.29 2.61 -2.80
N GLY A 15 -12.53 2.21 -3.12
CA GLY A 15 -13.68 2.33 -2.23
C GLY A 15 -13.61 1.47 -0.97
N ASP A 16 -12.89 0.35 -1.04
CA ASP A 16 -12.75 -0.59 0.08
C ASP A 16 -11.68 -0.17 1.08
N ILE A 17 -10.85 0.83 0.75
CA ILE A 17 -9.78 1.31 1.62
C ILE A 17 -10.38 2.03 2.82
N LYS A 18 -10.16 1.45 4.00
CA LYS A 18 -10.56 2.03 5.29
C LYS A 18 -9.59 3.12 5.74
N GLY A 19 -10.12 4.17 6.36
CA GLY A 19 -9.36 5.36 6.72
C GLY A 19 -8.90 6.19 5.52
N GLN A 20 -7.90 7.07 5.74
CA GLN A 20 -7.29 7.92 4.70
C GLN A 20 -8.29 8.71 3.83
N ARG A 21 -9.41 9.19 4.40
CA ARG A 21 -10.53 9.78 3.64
C ARG A 21 -10.10 10.77 2.55
N ALA A 22 -9.21 11.71 2.87
CA ALA A 22 -8.71 12.69 1.89
C ALA A 22 -7.92 12.08 0.72
N VAL A 23 -7.22 10.97 0.93
CA VAL A 23 -6.54 10.20 -0.12
C VAL A 23 -7.57 9.44 -0.94
N VAL A 24 -8.46 8.69 -0.28
CA VAL A 24 -9.49 7.86 -0.92
C VAL A 24 -10.39 8.70 -1.82
N ASP A 25 -10.91 9.82 -1.34
CA ASP A 25 -11.80 10.70 -2.11
C ASP A 25 -11.14 11.21 -3.41
N ARG A 26 -9.85 11.59 -3.32
CA ARG A 26 -9.08 12.04 -4.48
C ARG A 26 -8.76 10.90 -5.46
N LEU A 27 -8.45 9.72 -4.94
CA LEU A 27 -8.19 8.55 -5.79
C LEU A 27 -9.46 8.05 -6.49
N LYS A 28 -10.62 8.12 -5.83
CA LYS A 28 -11.92 7.82 -6.44
C LYS A 28 -12.20 8.73 -7.64
N ALA A 29 -11.96 10.04 -7.49
CA ALA A 29 -12.11 10.97 -8.62
C ALA A 29 -11.21 10.59 -9.82
N TYR A 30 -9.97 10.17 -9.56
CA TYR A 30 -9.08 9.69 -10.63
C TYR A 30 -9.54 8.37 -11.26
N ALA A 31 -10.07 7.45 -10.47
CA ALA A 31 -10.66 6.21 -10.96
C ALA A 31 -11.86 6.47 -11.87
N GLU A 32 -12.77 7.35 -11.46
CA GLU A 32 -13.95 7.75 -12.24
C GLU A 32 -13.57 8.43 -13.56
N MET A 33 -12.59 9.33 -13.53
CA MET A 33 -12.07 9.99 -14.74
C MET A 33 -11.22 9.06 -15.61
N ARG A 34 -10.85 7.86 -15.12
CA ARG A 34 -9.94 6.90 -15.75
C ARG A 34 -8.62 7.51 -16.22
N THR A 35 -8.13 8.52 -15.50
CA THR A 35 -6.89 9.23 -15.83
C THR A 35 -6.32 9.92 -14.60
N PHE A 36 -5.00 9.98 -14.51
CA PHE A 36 -4.29 10.63 -13.40
C PHE A 36 -2.88 11.07 -13.82
N PRO A 37 -2.30 12.07 -13.14
CA PRO A 37 -0.88 12.44 -13.30
C PRO A 37 0.04 11.38 -12.68
N HIS A 38 1.35 11.57 -12.67
CA HIS A 38 2.20 10.72 -11.82
C HIS A 38 1.83 10.92 -10.35
N LEU A 39 1.95 9.86 -9.54
CA LEU A 39 1.54 9.87 -8.14
C LEU A 39 2.75 9.55 -7.25
N LEU A 40 2.80 10.19 -6.08
CA LEU A 40 3.75 9.87 -5.01
C LEU A 40 2.98 9.60 -3.72
N PHE A 41 3.04 8.37 -3.25
CA PHE A 41 2.42 7.89 -2.02
C PHE A 41 3.48 7.88 -0.92
N ALA A 42 3.32 8.76 0.06
CA ALA A 42 4.29 8.94 1.15
C ALA A 42 3.61 8.72 2.51
N GLY A 43 4.20 7.89 3.36
CA GLY A 43 3.72 7.71 4.73
C GLY A 43 4.23 6.44 5.39
N PRO A 44 3.91 6.20 6.66
CA PRO A 44 4.38 5.05 7.43
C PRO A 44 4.03 3.69 6.79
N PRO A 45 4.72 2.59 7.18
CA PRO A 45 4.33 1.24 6.77
C PRO A 45 2.90 0.90 7.22
N GLY A 46 2.26 -0.06 6.54
CA GLY A 46 0.93 -0.55 6.92
C GLY A 46 -0.25 0.41 6.73
N THR A 47 -0.02 1.60 6.18
CA THR A 47 -1.06 2.63 5.99
C THR A 47 -1.85 2.50 4.68
N GLY A 48 -1.56 1.49 3.85
CA GLY A 48 -2.30 1.19 2.62
C GLY A 48 -1.72 1.75 1.31
N LYS A 49 -0.47 2.20 1.26
CA LYS A 49 0.17 2.76 0.04
C LYS A 49 0.14 1.80 -1.16
N THR A 50 0.69 0.60 -0.99
CA THR A 50 0.73 -0.45 -2.02
C THR A 50 -0.68 -0.86 -2.45
N THR A 51 -1.56 -1.08 -1.47
CA THR A 51 -2.98 -1.37 -1.71
C THR A 51 -3.65 -0.30 -2.55
N ALA A 52 -3.45 0.99 -2.23
CA ALA A 52 -4.02 2.11 -2.98
C ALA A 52 -3.55 2.16 -4.43
N ALA A 53 -2.28 1.81 -4.69
CA ALA A 53 -1.73 1.77 -6.05
C ALA A 53 -2.41 0.68 -6.89
N LEU A 54 -2.50 -0.53 -6.33
CA LEU A 54 -3.13 -1.68 -6.98
C LEU A 54 -4.62 -1.45 -7.19
N ALA A 55 -5.33 -0.99 -6.16
CA ALA A 55 -6.74 -0.69 -6.19
C ALA A 55 -7.09 0.39 -7.22
N LEU A 56 -6.36 1.51 -7.25
CA LEU A 56 -6.55 2.54 -8.27
C LEU A 56 -6.36 1.97 -9.67
N THR A 57 -5.30 1.18 -9.86
CA THR A 57 -4.98 0.60 -11.17
C THR A 57 -6.07 -0.37 -11.63
N LYS A 58 -6.61 -1.17 -10.70
CA LYS A 58 -7.76 -2.04 -10.95
C LYS A 58 -9.01 -1.26 -11.28
N ASP A 59 -9.34 -0.20 -10.53
CA ASP A 59 -10.53 0.60 -10.79
C ASP A 59 -10.47 1.33 -12.15
N VAL A 60 -9.26 1.70 -12.61
CA VAL A 60 -9.06 2.39 -13.90
C VAL A 60 -9.10 1.43 -15.09
N PHE A 61 -8.49 0.25 -14.99
CA PHE A 61 -8.33 -0.68 -16.11
C PHE A 61 -9.22 -1.92 -16.07
N GLY A 62 -9.95 -2.16 -14.97
CA GLY A 62 -10.79 -3.34 -14.76
C GLY A 62 -10.01 -4.60 -14.39
N GLU A 63 -10.62 -5.77 -14.62
CA GLU A 63 -10.07 -7.07 -14.22
C GLU A 63 -8.71 -7.38 -14.88
N ASP A 64 -8.48 -6.87 -16.08
CA ASP A 64 -7.25 -7.07 -16.86
C ASP A 64 -6.14 -6.05 -16.53
N TYR A 65 -6.25 -5.32 -15.42
CA TYR A 65 -5.31 -4.25 -15.05
C TYR A 65 -3.85 -4.70 -15.02
N ARG A 66 -3.59 -5.97 -14.71
CA ARG A 66 -2.24 -6.54 -14.66
C ARG A 66 -1.49 -6.46 -15.99
N MET A 67 -2.19 -6.45 -17.12
CA MET A 67 -1.55 -6.26 -18.44
C MET A 67 -1.00 -4.84 -18.61
N ASN A 68 -1.57 -3.86 -17.90
CA ASN A 68 -1.17 -2.46 -17.94
C ASN A 68 -0.39 -2.03 -16.70
N LEU A 69 -0.03 -2.94 -15.80
CA LEU A 69 0.73 -2.67 -14.59
C LEU A 69 2.08 -3.36 -14.60
N LEU A 70 3.15 -2.58 -14.44
CA LEU A 70 4.47 -3.09 -14.09
C LEU A 70 4.77 -2.72 -12.64
N GLU A 71 4.76 -3.71 -11.76
CA GLU A 71 5.16 -3.57 -10.35
C GLU A 71 6.63 -3.93 -10.17
N MET A 72 7.36 -3.08 -9.47
CA MET A 72 8.77 -3.29 -9.11
C MET A 72 9.02 -2.77 -7.70
N ASN A 73 9.85 -3.47 -6.93
CA ASN A 73 10.38 -2.94 -5.68
C ASN A 73 11.77 -2.34 -5.93
N ALA A 74 11.95 -1.06 -5.59
CA ALA A 74 13.20 -0.34 -5.77
C ALA A 74 14.33 -0.85 -4.85
N SER A 75 14.02 -1.44 -3.70
CA SER A 75 15.04 -1.97 -2.79
C SER A 75 15.65 -3.29 -3.29
N ASP A 76 14.86 -4.11 -3.99
CA ASP A 76 15.30 -5.38 -4.58
C ASP A 76 16.06 -5.20 -5.89
N GLU A 77 15.66 -4.20 -6.69
CA GLU A 77 16.30 -3.84 -7.96
C GLU A 77 17.61 -3.08 -7.73
N ARG A 78 18.66 -3.80 -7.27
CA ARG A 78 20.00 -3.25 -6.92
C ARG A 78 20.70 -2.46 -8.03
N LYS A 79 20.20 -2.52 -9.26
CA LYS A 79 20.74 -1.78 -10.41
C LYS A 79 19.63 -1.00 -11.09
N LEU A 80 19.74 0.33 -11.03
CA LEU A 80 18.90 1.26 -11.79
C LEU A 80 18.80 0.91 -13.28
N GLU A 81 19.86 0.36 -13.87
CA GLU A 81 19.86 -0.11 -15.27
C GLU A 81 18.81 -1.20 -15.54
N SER A 82 18.50 -2.04 -14.54
CA SER A 82 17.43 -3.04 -14.64
C SER A 82 16.06 -2.36 -14.71
N ILE A 83 15.79 -1.42 -13.78
CA ILE A 83 14.56 -0.61 -13.79
C ILE A 83 14.40 0.10 -15.14
N ARG A 84 15.46 0.76 -15.62
CA ARG A 84 15.47 1.47 -16.91
C ARG A 84 15.13 0.55 -18.07
N THR A 85 15.72 -0.64 -18.11
CA THR A 85 15.50 -1.61 -19.19
C THR A 85 14.07 -2.13 -19.15
N LYS A 86 13.57 -2.54 -17.99
CA LYS A 86 12.18 -3.01 -17.81
C LYS A 86 11.17 -1.94 -18.18
N VAL A 87 11.35 -0.72 -17.69
CA VAL A 87 10.48 0.41 -18.03
C VAL A 87 10.49 0.67 -19.53
N LYS A 88 11.66 0.69 -20.17
CA LYS A 88 11.76 0.93 -21.61
C LYS A 88 11.09 -0.17 -22.44
N GLN A 89 11.22 -1.43 -22.04
CA GLN A 89 10.55 -2.55 -22.71
C GLN A 89 9.03 -2.47 -22.55
N PHE A 90 8.57 -2.18 -21.34
CA PHE A 90 7.16 -2.06 -21.01
C PHE A 90 6.48 -0.89 -21.74
N ALA A 91 7.15 0.27 -21.77
CA ALA A 91 6.68 1.50 -22.42
C ALA A 91 6.67 1.42 -23.95
N LYS A 92 7.50 0.56 -24.57
CA LYS A 92 7.51 0.33 -26.02
C LYS A 92 6.31 -0.45 -26.53
N THR A 93 5.72 -1.27 -25.67
CA THR A 93 4.58 -2.10 -26.04
C THR A 93 3.30 -1.26 -25.95
N ALA A 94 2.39 -1.38 -26.92
CA ALA A 94 1.11 -0.67 -26.86
C ALA A 94 0.35 -1.01 -25.55
N PRO A 95 -0.41 -0.07 -24.97
CA PRO A 95 -1.39 -0.37 -23.93
C PRO A 95 -2.41 -1.40 -24.41
N SER A 96 -3.05 -2.11 -23.49
CA SER A 96 -4.16 -3.00 -23.86
C SER A 96 -5.24 -2.24 -24.65
N PRO A 97 -5.99 -2.92 -25.53
CA PRO A 97 -7.07 -2.28 -26.28
C PRO A 97 -8.03 -1.51 -25.37
N GLY A 98 -8.27 -0.23 -25.65
CA GLY A 98 -9.16 0.63 -24.87
C GLY A 98 -8.49 1.43 -23.74
N THR A 99 -7.19 1.28 -23.51
CA THR A 99 -6.44 2.12 -22.54
C THR A 99 -5.49 3.09 -23.24
N THR A 100 -5.28 4.26 -22.65
CA THR A 100 -4.45 5.34 -23.24
C THR A 100 -3.04 5.38 -22.67
N PHE A 101 -2.80 4.74 -21.53
CA PHE A 101 -1.51 4.69 -20.86
C PHE A 101 -1.34 3.40 -20.06
N LYS A 102 -0.10 3.10 -19.68
CA LYS A 102 0.27 2.04 -18.74
C LYS A 102 0.71 2.61 -17.40
N VAL A 103 0.66 1.80 -16.35
CA VAL A 103 1.09 2.16 -15.00
C VAL A 103 2.37 1.42 -14.64
N ILE A 104 3.33 2.19 -14.12
CA ILE A 104 4.54 1.66 -13.50
C ILE A 104 4.45 1.99 -12.02
N PHE A 105 4.29 0.96 -11.20
CA PHE A 105 4.32 1.08 -9.75
C PHE A 105 5.71 0.72 -9.23
N LEU A 106 6.38 1.69 -8.62
CA LEU A 106 7.69 1.50 -8.01
C LEU A 106 7.54 1.67 -6.49
N ASP A 107 7.60 0.55 -5.77
CA ASP A 107 7.56 0.53 -4.31
C ASP A 107 8.94 0.88 -3.72
N GLU A 108 8.93 1.46 -2.52
CA GLU A 108 10.13 1.86 -1.77
C GLU A 108 11.10 2.74 -2.55
N ALA A 109 10.60 3.71 -3.32
CA ALA A 109 11.40 4.62 -4.13
C ALA A 109 12.40 5.47 -3.31
N ASP A 110 12.19 5.60 -1.99
CA ASP A 110 13.14 6.21 -1.05
C ASP A 110 14.36 5.33 -0.72
N ALA A 111 14.39 4.08 -1.17
CA ALA A 111 15.57 3.22 -1.13
C ALA A 111 16.57 3.55 -2.26
N LEU A 112 16.14 4.27 -3.31
CA LEU A 112 17.02 4.66 -4.41
C LEU A 112 17.98 5.76 -4.00
N THR A 113 19.23 5.66 -4.49
CA THR A 113 20.21 6.74 -4.36
C THR A 113 19.76 8.00 -5.12
N PRO A 114 20.23 9.20 -4.74
CA PRO A 114 19.88 10.44 -5.44
C PRO A 114 20.18 10.40 -6.94
N ASP A 115 21.30 9.81 -7.35
CA ASP A 115 21.66 9.64 -8.76
C ASP A 115 20.67 8.71 -9.48
N ALA A 116 20.25 7.64 -8.80
CA ALA A 116 19.27 6.70 -9.32
C ALA A 116 17.90 7.36 -9.53
N GLN A 117 17.46 8.17 -8.56
CA GLN A 117 16.27 9.00 -8.69
C GLN A 117 16.42 10.03 -9.83
N GLY A 118 17.61 10.60 -10.00
CA GLY A 118 17.94 11.50 -11.11
C GLY A 118 17.73 10.86 -12.48
N ALA A 119 18.10 9.58 -12.66
CA ALA A 119 17.82 8.88 -13.91
C ALA A 119 16.34 8.46 -14.02
N LEU A 120 15.70 8.04 -12.92
CA LEU A 120 14.26 7.75 -12.89
C LEU A 120 13.45 8.95 -13.37
N ARG A 121 13.77 10.15 -12.90
CA ARG A 121 13.15 11.40 -13.38
C ARG A 121 13.21 11.53 -14.90
N ARG A 122 14.37 11.28 -15.52
CA ARG A 122 14.50 11.35 -17.00
C ARG A 122 13.62 10.32 -17.68
N ILE A 123 13.53 9.12 -17.11
CA ILE A 123 12.67 8.04 -17.62
C ILE A 123 11.18 8.45 -17.52
N MET A 124 10.77 9.06 -16.41
CA MET A 124 9.40 9.56 -16.24
C MET A 124 9.05 10.62 -17.30
N GLU A 125 9.94 11.59 -17.53
CA GLU A 125 9.75 12.64 -18.54
C GLU A 125 9.62 12.05 -19.95
N GLN A 126 10.52 11.15 -20.33
CA GLN A 126 10.56 10.53 -21.66
C GLN A 126 9.34 9.65 -21.98
N ASN A 127 8.73 9.03 -20.97
CA ASN A 127 7.62 8.09 -21.14
C ASN A 127 6.29 8.66 -20.63
N SER A 128 6.20 9.96 -20.35
CA SER A 128 5.01 10.59 -19.77
C SER A 128 3.77 10.53 -20.66
N GLN A 129 3.92 10.37 -21.98
CA GLN A 129 2.79 10.22 -22.89
C GLN A 129 2.15 8.83 -22.80
N THR A 130 2.96 7.78 -22.67
CA THR A 130 2.52 6.38 -22.72
C THR A 130 2.41 5.72 -21.35
N CYS A 131 3.08 6.26 -20.33
CA CYS A 131 3.15 5.70 -18.99
C CYS A 131 2.76 6.73 -17.92
N ARG A 132 2.21 6.22 -16.81
CA ARG A 132 2.03 6.94 -15.54
C ARG A 132 2.80 6.21 -14.45
N PHE A 133 3.54 6.95 -13.65
CA PHE A 133 4.29 6.40 -12.53
C PHE A 133 3.51 6.58 -11.24
N ILE A 134 3.43 5.53 -10.44
CA ILE A 134 3.01 5.58 -9.04
C ILE A 134 4.24 5.20 -8.23
N LEU A 135 4.73 6.11 -7.40
CA LEU A 135 5.88 5.90 -6.54
C LEU A 135 5.40 5.77 -5.10
N SER A 136 5.93 4.82 -4.36
CA SER A 136 5.66 4.65 -2.94
C SER A 136 6.95 4.89 -2.15
N CYS A 137 6.84 5.58 -1.00
CA CYS A 137 7.96 5.79 -0.09
C CYS A 137 7.48 5.90 1.36
N ASN A 138 8.36 5.62 2.32
CA ASN A 138 8.06 5.88 3.72
C ASN A 138 8.32 7.35 4.08
N TYR A 139 9.36 7.94 3.50
CA TYR A 139 9.75 9.32 3.77
C TYR A 139 9.83 10.13 2.48
N SER A 140 8.89 11.07 2.28
CA SER A 140 8.93 11.96 1.10
C SER A 140 10.20 12.80 1.04
N SER A 141 10.82 13.11 2.18
CA SER A 141 12.08 13.87 2.26
C SER A 141 13.28 13.16 1.63
N LYS A 142 13.21 11.83 1.48
CA LYS A 142 14.24 11.04 0.78
C LYS A 142 14.05 11.00 -0.73
N VAL A 143 12.94 11.53 -1.24
CA VAL A 143 12.68 11.66 -2.67
C VAL A 143 13.12 13.04 -3.14
N ILE A 144 13.90 13.11 -4.22
CA ILE A 144 14.40 14.39 -4.75
C ILE A 144 13.25 15.29 -5.25
N GLU A 145 13.38 16.60 -5.03
CA GLU A 145 12.38 17.59 -5.46
C GLU A 145 12.00 17.54 -6.95
N PRO A 146 12.91 17.23 -7.90
CA PRO A 146 12.56 17.05 -9.29
C PRO A 146 11.55 15.93 -9.57
N ILE A 147 11.51 14.87 -8.75
CA ILE A 147 10.48 13.83 -8.85
C ILE A 147 9.19 14.34 -8.20
N GLN A 148 9.27 14.89 -6.99
CA GLN A 148 8.09 15.36 -6.23
C GLN A 148 7.28 16.38 -7.04
N SER A 149 7.94 17.35 -7.66
CA SER A 149 7.30 18.40 -8.50
C SER A 149 6.56 17.88 -9.74
N ARG A 150 6.78 16.62 -10.16
CA ARG A 150 6.09 15.97 -11.29
C ARG A 150 4.98 15.02 -10.84
N CYS A 151 4.81 14.84 -9.53
CA CYS A 151 3.83 13.93 -8.97
C CYS A 151 2.77 14.68 -8.16
N ALA A 152 1.53 14.22 -8.25
CA ALA A 152 0.55 14.50 -7.22
C ALA A 152 0.93 13.74 -5.96
N VAL A 153 1.25 14.47 -4.89
CA VAL A 153 1.67 13.88 -3.61
C VAL A 153 0.45 13.54 -2.75
N PHE A 154 0.42 12.30 -2.26
CA PHE A 154 -0.57 11.78 -1.31
C PHE A 154 0.15 11.39 -0.03
N ARG A 155 -0.28 11.99 1.08
CA ARG A 155 0.30 11.72 2.40
C ARG A 155 -0.60 10.76 3.15
N PHE A 156 -0.12 9.54 3.33
CA PHE A 156 -0.72 8.52 4.16
C PHE A 156 -0.29 8.74 5.61
N ARG A 157 -1.25 8.71 6.52
CA ARG A 157 -1.02 8.88 7.98
C ARG A 157 -1.23 7.55 8.70
N PRO A 158 -0.72 7.37 9.92
CA PRO A 158 -1.18 6.27 10.76
C PRO A 158 -2.71 6.21 10.79
N ILE A 159 -3.26 5.01 10.68
CA ILE A 159 -4.72 4.81 10.71
C ILE A 159 -5.22 5.09 12.13
N ALA A 160 -6.33 5.82 12.24
CA ALA A 160 -6.93 6.14 13.52
C ALA A 160 -7.42 4.86 14.23
N GLU A 161 -7.32 4.83 15.56
CA GLU A 161 -7.54 3.64 16.36
C GLU A 161 -8.96 3.06 16.17
N ASP A 162 -9.97 3.92 16.07
CA ASP A 162 -11.36 3.52 15.77
C ASP A 162 -11.49 2.78 14.43
N GLN A 163 -10.75 3.22 13.41
CA GLN A 163 -10.73 2.60 12.09
C GLN A 163 -9.94 1.28 12.10
N VAL A 164 -8.89 1.18 12.92
CA VAL A 164 -8.15 -0.08 13.13
C VAL A 164 -9.07 -1.11 13.80
N LEU A 165 -9.79 -0.71 14.86
CA LEU A 165 -10.76 -1.55 15.56
C LEU A 165 -11.86 -2.06 14.62
N GLU A 166 -12.44 -1.18 13.80
CA GLU A 166 -13.45 -1.57 12.81
C GLU A 166 -12.90 -2.65 11.86
N MET A 167 -11.67 -2.47 11.37
CA MET A 167 -11.01 -3.42 10.48
C MET A 167 -10.75 -4.77 11.17
N ILE A 168 -10.14 -4.77 12.36
CA ILE A 168 -9.83 -6.02 13.10
C ILE A 168 -11.11 -6.80 13.40
N ASN A 169 -12.17 -6.13 13.86
CA ASN A 169 -13.45 -6.79 14.13
C ASN A 169 -14.07 -7.38 12.86
N SER A 170 -13.97 -6.68 11.72
CA SER A 170 -14.45 -7.20 10.44
C SER A 170 -13.68 -8.45 9.99
N VAL A 171 -12.35 -8.47 10.19
CA VAL A 171 -11.49 -9.61 9.86
C VAL A 171 -11.79 -10.79 10.80
N ALA A 172 -11.90 -10.54 12.10
CA ALA A 172 -12.24 -11.56 13.10
C ALA A 172 -13.58 -12.23 12.77
N ALA A 173 -14.61 -11.43 12.46
CA ALA A 173 -15.92 -11.95 12.08
C ALA A 173 -15.87 -12.79 10.78
N ALA A 174 -15.11 -12.35 9.78
CA ALA A 174 -14.96 -13.07 8.52
C ALA A 174 -14.18 -14.39 8.66
N GLU A 175 -13.27 -14.47 9.61
CA GLU A 175 -12.47 -15.67 9.91
C GLU A 175 -13.10 -16.56 11.00
N GLY A 176 -14.25 -16.15 11.56
CA GLY A 176 -14.96 -16.91 12.60
C GLY A 176 -14.24 -16.90 13.96
N ILE A 177 -13.47 -15.86 14.25
CA ILE A 177 -12.74 -15.68 15.51
C ILE A 177 -13.61 -14.94 16.51
N ASN A 178 -13.66 -15.45 17.74
CA ASN A 178 -14.27 -14.75 18.86
C ASN A 178 -13.22 -13.82 19.47
N LEU A 179 -13.33 -12.53 19.18
CA LEU A 179 -12.39 -11.51 19.60
C LEU A 179 -12.99 -10.68 20.75
N ASP A 180 -12.35 -10.71 21.90
CA ASP A 180 -12.75 -9.89 23.04
C ASP A 180 -12.49 -8.40 22.76
N VAL A 181 -13.34 -7.53 23.32
CA VAL A 181 -13.22 -6.07 23.13
C VAL A 181 -11.86 -5.57 23.61
N GLU A 182 -11.41 -6.01 24.79
CA GLU A 182 -10.11 -5.64 25.35
C GLU A 182 -8.94 -6.16 24.50
N ALA A 183 -9.11 -7.31 23.84
CA ALA A 183 -8.11 -7.85 22.92
C ALA A 183 -8.03 -7.02 21.64
N ALA A 184 -9.18 -6.60 21.10
CA ALA A 184 -9.24 -5.71 19.94
C ALA A 184 -8.55 -4.36 20.24
N GLU A 185 -8.82 -3.78 21.41
CA GLU A 185 -8.17 -2.55 21.90
C GLU A 185 -6.66 -2.74 22.06
N ALA A 186 -6.22 -3.85 22.66
CA ALA A 186 -4.79 -4.17 22.79
C ALA A 186 -4.09 -4.27 21.43
N ILE A 187 -4.70 -4.96 20.44
CA ILE A 187 -4.15 -5.05 19.08
C ILE A 187 -4.08 -3.66 18.44
N ALA A 188 -5.16 -2.87 18.52
CA ALA A 188 -5.21 -1.53 17.95
C ALA A 188 -4.12 -0.63 18.55
N HIS A 189 -3.94 -0.66 19.87
CA HIS A 189 -2.91 0.07 20.58
C HIS A 189 -1.49 -0.34 20.16
N VAL A 190 -1.19 -1.64 20.14
CA VAL A 190 0.14 -2.17 19.75
C VAL A 190 0.43 -1.93 18.26
N SER A 191 -0.60 -1.83 17.42
CA SER A 191 -0.44 -1.62 15.98
C SER A 191 0.05 -0.21 15.61
N LEU A 192 -0.19 0.80 16.46
CA LEU A 192 0.16 2.21 16.21
C LEU A 192 -0.29 2.72 14.83
N GLY A 193 -1.46 2.26 14.37
CA GLY A 193 -2.04 2.65 13.08
C GLY A 193 -1.46 1.91 11.87
N ASP A 194 -0.71 0.83 12.06
CA ASP A 194 -0.26 -0.11 11.03
C ASP A 194 -1.26 -1.28 10.93
N LEU A 195 -2.09 -1.29 9.87
CA LEU A 195 -3.10 -2.33 9.67
C LEU A 195 -2.50 -3.70 9.35
N ARG A 196 -1.33 -3.75 8.71
CA ARG A 196 -0.65 -5.01 8.45
C ARG A 196 -0.24 -5.66 9.78
N LYS A 197 0.34 -4.87 10.68
CA LYS A 197 0.71 -5.31 12.02
C LYS A 197 -0.53 -5.76 12.80
N ALA A 198 -1.61 -4.98 12.81
CA ALA A 198 -2.86 -5.34 13.46
C ALA A 198 -3.43 -6.70 13.00
N ILE A 199 -3.57 -6.89 11.68
CA ILE A 199 -4.11 -8.13 11.12
C ILE A 199 -3.17 -9.31 11.39
N THR A 200 -1.86 -9.08 11.32
CA THR A 200 -0.87 -10.13 11.63
C THR A 200 -0.95 -10.55 13.10
N SER A 201 -1.04 -9.59 14.02
CA SER A 201 -1.21 -9.86 15.46
C SER A 201 -2.46 -10.69 15.72
N LEU A 202 -3.59 -10.33 15.10
CA LEU A 202 -4.82 -11.11 15.20
C LEU A 202 -4.63 -12.54 14.66
N GLN A 203 -4.02 -12.69 13.47
CA GLN A 203 -3.81 -14.00 12.86
C GLN A 203 -2.90 -14.90 13.72
N VAL A 204 -1.87 -14.33 14.34
CA VAL A 204 -0.97 -15.07 15.24
C VAL A 204 -1.71 -15.51 16.50
N ALA A 205 -2.45 -14.63 17.17
CA ALA A 205 -3.24 -14.98 18.34
C ALA A 205 -4.30 -16.06 18.01
N ALA A 206 -5.02 -15.89 16.89
CA ALA A 206 -6.01 -16.83 16.41
C ALA A 206 -5.45 -18.21 16.03
N SER A 207 -4.14 -18.30 15.77
CA SER A 207 -3.48 -19.59 15.50
C SER A 207 -3.26 -20.44 16.75
N LEU A 208 -3.33 -19.82 17.93
CA LEU A 208 -3.22 -20.49 19.23
C LEU A 208 -4.59 -20.86 19.80
N ASP A 209 -5.55 -19.92 19.77
CA ASP A 209 -6.93 -20.15 20.19
C ASP A 209 -7.91 -19.32 19.34
N THR A 210 -9.08 -19.88 19.05
CA THR A 210 -10.18 -19.18 18.37
C THR A 210 -10.86 -18.13 19.23
N ASN A 211 -10.70 -18.19 20.56
CA ASN A 211 -11.10 -17.16 21.52
C ASN A 211 -9.89 -16.30 21.86
N VAL A 212 -9.80 -15.13 21.22
CA VAL A 212 -8.65 -14.23 21.37
C VAL A 212 -8.91 -13.26 22.52
N THR A 213 -8.20 -13.47 23.62
CA THR A 213 -8.23 -12.61 24.82
C THR A 213 -7.06 -11.62 24.82
N ARG A 214 -7.12 -10.62 25.73
CA ARG A 214 -6.09 -9.59 25.87
C ARG A 214 -4.72 -10.18 26.25
N GLU A 215 -4.69 -11.17 27.13
CA GLU A 215 -3.45 -11.82 27.59
C GLU A 215 -2.75 -12.52 26.42
N LEU A 216 -3.51 -13.23 25.59
CA LEU A 216 -3.01 -13.93 24.41
C LEU A 216 -2.39 -12.96 23.40
N VAL A 217 -2.97 -11.77 23.25
CA VAL A 217 -2.42 -10.72 22.38
C VAL A 217 -1.05 -10.28 22.89
N TYR A 218 -0.90 -9.93 24.17
CA TYR A 218 0.39 -9.48 24.70
C TYR A 218 1.47 -10.57 24.71
N GLU A 219 1.08 -11.83 24.97
CA GLU A 219 1.97 -12.98 24.88
C GLU A 219 2.53 -13.14 23.45
N THR A 220 1.66 -13.03 22.45
CA THR A 220 2.04 -13.23 21.04
C THR A 220 2.73 -12.03 20.41
N THR A 221 2.42 -10.80 20.83
CA THR A 221 3.08 -9.60 20.30
C THR A 221 4.40 -9.28 20.98
N ALA A 222 4.82 -10.09 21.96
CA ALA A 222 6.04 -9.90 22.76
C ALA A 222 6.18 -8.46 23.29
N THR A 223 5.05 -7.85 23.67
CA THR A 223 4.97 -6.47 24.15
C THR A 223 4.54 -6.51 25.62
N ALA A 224 5.18 -5.73 26.48
CA ALA A 224 4.76 -5.66 27.89
C ALA A 224 3.36 -5.02 28.02
N PRO A 225 2.49 -5.52 28.90
CA PRO A 225 1.23 -4.85 29.22
C PRO A 225 1.49 -3.41 29.70
N PRO A 226 0.62 -2.43 29.37
CA PRO A 226 0.76 -1.05 29.84
C PRO A 226 0.81 -0.91 31.37
N GLU A 227 0.28 -1.89 32.09
CA GLU A 227 0.25 -1.93 33.57
C GLU A 227 1.60 -2.34 34.18
N GLU A 228 2.53 -2.88 33.38
CA GLU A 228 3.87 -3.32 33.80
C GLU A 228 4.99 -2.33 33.38
N LEU A 229 4.64 -1.19 32.77
CA LEU A 229 5.55 -0.11 32.34
C LEU A 229 5.48 1.09 33.29
#